data_AF-A0A7C4M807-F1
#
_entry.id   AF-A0A7C4M807-F1
#
_cell.length_a   1.000
_cell.length_b   1.000
_cell.length_c   1.000
_cell.angle_alpha   90.00
_cell.angle_beta   90.00
_cell.angle_gamma   90.00
#
_symmetry.space_group_name_H-M   'P 1'
#
loop_
_entity.id
_entity.type
_entity.pdbx_description
1 polymer ?
#
loop_
_entity_poly.entity_id
_entity_poly.type
_entity_poly.pdbx_seq_one_letter_code
_entity_poly.pdbx_strand_id
1 'polypeptide(L)'
;MVALGVAGALIGGLSPSIISKKDATSKISEVLNLQETGIREFYSICGACGAGCGIKIGVDGKGNLLYVTSNPNHPQRSICGRGSTGKWLWSHPLRIKKPLKRVGARGEGKFNEISWEQAFDEIASKLREIIDRYGAQSVVVTRHDIRMWNPLFGFLLGTPN
;
A
#
# COMPACT_ATOMS: atom_id res chain seq x y z
N MET A 1 1.97 -14.19 -45.20
CA MET A 1 0.55 -14.34 -44.81
C MET A 1 0.54 -14.93 -43.42
N VAL A 2 0.15 -14.28 -42.32
CA VAL A 2 -0.76 -13.16 -42.09
C VAL A 2 -0.15 -12.24 -41.02
N ALA A 3 -0.19 -10.93 -41.27
CA ALA A 3 0.07 -9.87 -40.30
C ALA A 3 -1.19 -9.60 -39.46
N LEU A 4 -1.04 -9.26 -38.17
CA LEU A 4 -1.94 -8.50 -37.27
C LEU A 4 -1.36 -8.64 -35.85
N GLY A 5 -0.98 -7.63 -35.07
CA GLY A 5 -1.24 -6.20 -35.10
C GLY A 5 -1.80 -5.75 -33.75
N VAL A 6 -0.94 -5.31 -32.82
CA VAL A 6 -1.23 -4.33 -31.74
C VAL A 6 0.08 -3.57 -31.50
N ALA A 7 0.36 -2.50 -32.25
CA ALA A 7 0.12 -1.10 -31.87
C ALA A 7 0.87 -0.73 -30.57
N GLY A 8 1.97 0.03 -30.61
CA GLY A 8 2.06 1.33 -31.27
C GLY A 8 1.58 2.45 -30.35
N ALA A 9 2.19 2.58 -29.15
CA ALA A 9 2.11 3.74 -28.25
C ALA A 9 3.17 3.46 -27.15
N LEU A 10 4.31 4.16 -26.96
CA LEU A 10 4.60 5.59 -26.97
C LEU A 10 6.11 5.80 -27.22
N ILE A 11 6.55 5.93 -28.48
CA ILE A 11 7.87 6.51 -28.80
C ILE A 11 7.70 7.84 -29.57
N GLY A 12 6.47 8.35 -29.65
CA GLY A 12 6.20 9.69 -30.16
C GLY A 12 6.16 10.69 -29.01
N GLY A 13 7.26 11.42 -28.79
CA GLY A 13 7.22 12.63 -27.96
C GLY A 13 8.38 12.91 -27.02
N LEU A 14 9.48 12.14 -27.04
CA LEU A 14 10.65 12.49 -26.25
C LEU A 14 11.72 13.10 -27.15
N SER A 15 11.83 14.43 -27.07
CA SER A 15 13.02 15.14 -27.57
C SER A 15 14.27 14.43 -27.03
N PRO A 16 15.26 14.07 -27.88
CA PRO A 16 16.47 13.33 -27.48
C PRO A 16 17.31 14.01 -26.40
N SER A 17 17.01 15.26 -26.05
CA SER A 17 17.75 16.11 -25.14
C SER A 17 17.45 15.93 -23.65
N ILE A 18 16.52 15.05 -23.25
CA ILE A 18 16.06 14.96 -21.84
C ILE A 18 16.49 13.64 -21.13
N ILE A 19 16.94 12.61 -21.85
CA ILE A 19 17.32 11.32 -21.22
C ILE A 19 18.71 10.91 -21.69
N SER A 20 19.65 10.78 -20.74
CA SER A 20 21.00 10.30 -21.03
C SER A 20 20.96 8.87 -21.59
N LYS A 21 21.81 8.55 -22.58
CA LYS A 21 21.91 7.20 -23.17
C LYS A 21 22.09 6.10 -22.11
N LYS A 22 22.73 6.43 -20.98
CA LYS A 22 22.95 5.53 -19.83
C LYS A 22 21.66 5.19 -19.07
N ASP A 23 20.71 6.13 -19.01
CA ASP A 23 19.42 5.95 -18.35
C ASP A 23 18.43 5.18 -19.24
N ALA A 24 18.58 5.31 -20.57
CA ALA A 24 17.83 4.52 -21.52
C ALA A 24 18.29 3.05 -21.51
N THR A 25 19.60 2.79 -21.51
CA THR A 25 20.13 1.42 -21.45
C THR A 25 19.83 0.73 -20.12
N SER A 26 19.90 1.43 -18.99
CA SER A 26 19.54 0.84 -17.68
C SER A 26 18.05 0.43 -17.61
N LYS A 27 17.15 1.27 -18.12
CA LYS A 27 15.71 0.96 -18.21
C LYS A 27 15.42 -0.20 -19.18
N ILE A 28 16.13 -0.27 -20.30
CA ILE A 28 15.98 -1.39 -21.25
C ILE A 28 16.44 -2.70 -20.59
N SER A 29 17.59 -2.69 -19.92
CA SER A 29 18.06 -3.86 -19.17
C SER A 29 17.13 -4.27 -18.03
N GLU A 30 16.49 -3.30 -17.37
CA GLU A 30 15.46 -3.57 -16.36
C GLU A 30 14.23 -4.25 -16.98
N VAL A 31 13.71 -3.72 -18.10
CA VAL A 31 12.57 -4.31 -18.83
C VAL A 31 12.89 -5.72 -19.35
N LEU A 32 14.10 -5.95 -19.87
CA LEU A 32 14.54 -7.27 -20.33
C LEU A 32 14.66 -8.29 -19.17
N ASN A 33 15.22 -7.87 -18.03
CA ASN A 33 15.28 -8.70 -16.83
C ASN A 33 13.87 -9.06 -16.29
N LEU A 34 12.89 -8.17 -16.46
CA LEU A 34 11.50 -8.44 -16.08
C LEU A 34 10.84 -9.50 -16.98
N GLN A 35 11.24 -9.58 -18.26
CA GLN A 35 10.80 -10.65 -19.15
C GLN A 35 11.41 -12.01 -18.77
N GLU A 36 12.66 -12.02 -18.30
CA GLU A 36 13.36 -13.25 -17.88
C GLU A 36 12.92 -13.78 -16.51
N THR A 37 12.61 -12.90 -15.55
CA THR A 37 12.23 -13.31 -14.18
C THR A 37 10.75 -13.67 -14.01
N GLY A 38 9.93 -13.44 -15.03
CA GLY A 38 8.50 -13.72 -15.03
C GLY A 38 7.70 -12.70 -14.22
N ILE A 39 6.78 -11.99 -14.88
CA ILE A 39 5.82 -11.11 -14.22
C ILE A 39 4.62 -11.93 -13.76
N ARG A 40 4.28 -11.85 -12.47
CA ARG A 40 3.04 -12.41 -11.93
C ARG A 40 1.99 -11.30 -11.81
N GLU A 41 0.81 -11.55 -12.37
CA GLU A 41 -0.30 -10.61 -12.33
C GLU A 41 -1.35 -11.05 -11.30
N PHE A 42 -1.81 -10.09 -10.49
CA PHE A 42 -2.85 -10.29 -9.49
C PHE A 42 -3.97 -9.28 -9.67
N TYR A 43 -5.19 -9.67 -9.33
CA TYR A 43 -6.34 -8.76 -9.28
C TYR A 43 -6.66 -8.40 -7.83
N SER A 44 -6.99 -7.15 -7.60
CA SER A 44 -7.38 -6.63 -6.29
C SER A 44 -8.36 -5.47 -6.42
N ILE A 45 -8.73 -4.89 -5.29
CA ILE A 45 -9.61 -3.71 -5.19
C ILE A 45 -8.79 -2.52 -4.70
N CYS A 46 -8.94 -1.38 -5.37
CA CYS A 46 -8.33 -0.12 -4.97
C CYS A 46 -8.94 0.37 -3.65
N GLY A 47 -8.09 0.59 -2.65
CA GLY A 47 -8.47 1.12 -1.34
C GLY A 47 -8.25 2.63 -1.15
N ALA A 48 -7.97 3.38 -2.22
CA ALA A 48 -7.64 4.81 -2.11
C ALA A 48 -8.86 5.70 -1.81
N CYS A 49 -10.07 5.22 -2.09
CA CYS A 49 -11.34 5.86 -1.73
C CYS A 49 -12.44 4.80 -1.60
N GLY A 50 -13.68 5.23 -1.35
CA GLY A 50 -14.83 4.31 -1.22
C GLY A 50 -15.36 3.70 -2.53
N ALA A 51 -14.80 4.04 -3.69
CA ALA A 51 -15.33 3.58 -4.98
C ALA A 51 -15.01 2.12 -5.31
N GLY A 52 -13.99 1.52 -4.67
CA GLY A 52 -13.66 0.10 -4.84
C GLY A 52 -13.33 -0.31 -6.28
N CYS A 53 -12.61 0.52 -7.05
CA CYS A 53 -12.25 0.18 -8.43
C CYS A 53 -11.39 -1.09 -8.50
N GLY A 54 -11.63 -1.96 -9.49
CA GLY A 54 -10.80 -3.13 -9.72
C GLY A 54 -9.43 -2.75 -10.29
N ILE A 55 -8.38 -3.32 -9.71
CA ILE A 55 -7.00 -3.09 -10.13
C ILE A 55 -6.31 -4.39 -10.51
N LYS A 56 -5.38 -4.29 -11.45
CA LYS A 56 -4.44 -5.33 -11.84
C LYS A 56 -3.04 -4.91 -11.40
N ILE A 57 -2.35 -5.82 -10.74
CA ILE A 57 -1.07 -5.59 -10.08
C ILE A 57 -0.04 -6.52 -10.70
N GLY A 58 1.06 -5.97 -11.23
CA GLY A 58 2.19 -6.75 -11.72
C GLY A 58 3.32 -6.78 -10.70
N VAL A 59 3.85 -7.97 -10.41
CA VAL A 59 4.95 -8.19 -9.46
C VAL A 59 6.06 -9.00 -10.13
N ASP A 60 7.32 -8.63 -9.89
CA ASP A 60 8.46 -9.41 -10.39
C ASP A 60 8.69 -10.72 -9.59
N GLY A 61 9.65 -11.52 -10.03
CA GLY A 61 10.08 -12.74 -9.33
C GLY A 61 10.64 -12.50 -7.92
N LYS A 62 11.03 -11.26 -7.58
CA LYS A 62 11.58 -10.86 -6.27
C LYS A 62 10.51 -10.30 -5.32
N GLY A 63 9.27 -10.11 -5.79
CA GLY A 63 8.18 -9.54 -4.99
C GLY A 63 8.04 -8.02 -5.08
N ASN A 64 8.77 -7.34 -5.97
CA ASN A 64 8.65 -5.90 -6.15
C ASN A 64 7.44 -5.55 -7.01
N LEU A 65 6.68 -4.55 -6.57
CA LEU A 65 5.54 -4.01 -7.28
C LEU A 65 5.99 -3.23 -8.52
N LEU A 66 5.66 -3.72 -9.71
CA LEU A 66 6.10 -3.14 -10.98
C LEU A 66 5.14 -2.07 -11.49
N TYR A 67 3.85 -2.38 -11.50
CA TYR A 67 2.81 -1.49 -11.97
C TYR A 67 1.47 -1.79 -11.30
N VAL A 68 0.60 -0.78 -11.30
CA VAL A 68 -0.82 -0.90 -10.94
C VAL A 68 -1.62 -0.30 -12.07
N THR A 69 -2.52 -1.09 -12.66
CA THR A 69 -3.41 -0.66 -13.74
C THR A 69 -4.85 -1.06 -13.44
N SER A 70 -5.81 -0.70 -14.29
CA SER A 70 -7.20 -1.11 -14.09
C SER A 70 -7.38 -2.61 -14.38
N ASN A 71 -8.33 -3.23 -13.68
CA ASN A 71 -8.78 -4.59 -13.99
C ASN A 71 -9.83 -4.52 -15.12
N PRO A 72 -9.55 -5.05 -16.33
CA PRO A 72 -10.50 -5.01 -17.44
C PRO A 72 -11.76 -5.86 -17.20
N ASN A 73 -11.70 -6.83 -16.27
CA ASN A 73 -12.81 -7.73 -15.94
C ASN A 73 -13.70 -7.21 -14.80
N HIS A 74 -13.32 -6.09 -14.17
CA HIS A 74 -14.11 -5.49 -13.10
C HIS A 74 -15.18 -4.55 -13.71
N PRO A 75 -16.40 -4.43 -13.13
CA PRO A 75 -17.41 -3.50 -13.65
C PRO A 75 -16.90 -2.06 -13.77
N GLN A 76 -16.10 -1.61 -12.80
CA GLN A 76 -15.35 -0.36 -12.87
C GLN A 76 -13.97 -0.60 -13.48
N ARG A 77 -13.83 -0.35 -14.79
CA ARG A 77 -12.65 -0.67 -15.63
C ARG A 77 -11.62 0.45 -15.74
N SER A 78 -11.81 1.54 -14.98
CA SER A 78 -10.93 2.71 -14.98
C SER A 78 -10.15 2.85 -13.67
N ILE A 79 -8.99 3.51 -13.74
CA ILE A 79 -8.18 3.85 -12.57
C ILE A 79 -7.86 5.35 -12.60
N CYS A 80 -8.04 6.04 -11.47
CA CYS A 80 -7.67 7.45 -11.33
C CYS A 80 -6.23 7.62 -10.84
N GLY A 81 -5.71 8.86 -10.85
CA GLY A 81 -4.35 9.20 -10.38
C GLY A 81 -4.03 8.74 -8.95
N ARG A 82 -5.03 8.63 -8.07
CA ARG A 82 -4.85 8.10 -6.71
C ARG A 82 -4.56 6.59 -6.70
N GLY A 83 -5.23 5.85 -7.58
CA GLY A 83 -5.03 4.40 -7.68
C GLY A 83 -3.72 4.06 -8.37
N SER A 84 -3.39 4.77 -9.46
CA SER A 84 -2.17 4.51 -10.23
C SER A 84 -0.89 4.81 -9.44
N THR A 85 -0.94 5.71 -8.46
CA THR A 85 0.19 6.01 -7.56
C THR A 85 0.38 4.99 -6.44
N GLY A 86 -0.42 3.91 -6.38
CA GLY A 86 -0.31 2.87 -5.36
C GLY A 86 1.09 2.25 -5.23
N LYS A 87 1.83 2.13 -6.35
CA LYS A 87 3.24 1.69 -6.33
C LYS A 87 4.12 2.61 -5.50
N TRP A 88 3.99 3.92 -5.71
CA TRP A 88 4.80 4.92 -5.00
C TRP A 88 4.53 4.92 -3.50
N LEU A 89 3.25 4.80 -3.10
CA LEU A 89 2.88 4.70 -1.69
C LEU A 89 3.46 3.44 -1.03
N TRP A 90 3.46 2.32 -1.76
CA TRP A 90 4.02 1.06 -1.25
C TRP A 90 5.53 1.14 -1.04
N SER A 91 6.27 1.69 -2.01
CA SER A 91 7.73 1.76 -1.99
C SER A 91 8.29 3.04 -1.37
N HIS A 92 7.45 3.89 -0.78
CA HIS A 92 7.89 5.19 -0.26
C HIS A 92 8.96 5.02 0.84
N PRO A 93 10.07 5.80 0.80
CA PRO A 93 11.16 5.66 1.78
C PRO A 93 10.70 5.94 3.22
N LEU A 94 9.75 6.86 3.40
CA LEU A 94 9.19 7.21 4.72
C LEU A 94 8.06 6.29 5.18
N ARG A 95 7.77 5.19 4.46
CA ARG A 95 6.74 4.26 4.89
C ARG A 95 7.14 3.62 6.22
N ILE A 96 6.21 3.61 7.18
CA ILE A 96 6.39 2.93 8.48
C ILE A 96 6.42 1.42 8.24
N LYS A 97 7.50 0.77 8.67
CA LYS A 97 7.74 -0.68 8.48
C LYS A 97 7.75 -1.47 9.77
N LYS A 98 7.92 -0.80 10.91
CA LYS A 98 8.00 -1.39 12.24
C LYS A 98 7.19 -0.57 13.25
N PRO A 99 6.78 -1.16 14.37
CA PRO A 99 6.18 -0.42 15.47
C PRO A 99 7.14 0.64 16.03
N LEU A 100 6.58 1.80 16.37
CA LEU A 100 7.31 2.94 16.89
C LEU A 100 6.74 3.33 18.26
N LYS A 101 7.57 3.33 19.30
CA LYS A 101 7.21 3.77 20.65
C LYS A 101 7.70 5.19 20.90
N ARG A 102 6.82 6.05 21.38
CA ARG A 102 7.17 7.42 21.75
C ARG A 102 8.18 7.44 22.90
N VAL A 103 9.23 8.24 22.75
CA VAL A 103 10.26 8.48 23.77
C VAL A 103 10.36 9.99 24.05
N GLY A 104 9.59 10.45 25.04
CA GLY A 104 9.52 11.88 25.41
C GLY A 104 8.09 12.39 25.57
N ALA A 105 7.95 13.71 25.71
CA ALA A 105 6.65 14.35 25.89
C ALA A 105 5.77 14.26 24.63
N ARG A 106 4.46 14.45 24.79
CA ARG A 106 3.53 14.39 23.65
C ARG A 106 3.75 15.62 22.78
N GLY A 107 3.90 15.43 21.47
CA GLY A 107 4.14 16.51 20.51
C GLY A 107 5.60 16.69 20.09
N GLU A 108 6.58 16.07 20.79
CA GLU A 108 8.00 16.21 20.42
C GLU A 108 8.42 15.41 19.18
N GLY A 109 7.58 14.47 18.71
CA GLY A 109 7.89 13.66 17.53
C GLY A 109 9.04 12.66 17.71
N LYS A 110 9.45 12.37 18.95
CA LYS A 110 10.53 11.42 19.26
C LYS A 110 10.00 10.00 19.42
N PHE A 111 10.50 9.07 18.60
CA PHE A 111 10.10 7.66 18.60
C PHE A 111 11.31 6.74 18.45
N ASN A 112 11.24 5.57 19.08
CA ASN A 112 12.17 4.46 18.89
C ASN A 112 11.45 3.25 18.30
N GLU A 113 12.14 2.50 17.44
CA GLU A 113 11.63 1.21 16.95
C GLU A 113 11.58 0.19 18.09
N ILE A 114 10.49 -0.59 18.14
CA ILE A 114 10.33 -1.72 19.07
C ILE A 114 9.88 -2.98 18.30
N SER A 115 9.96 -4.15 18.95
CA SER A 115 9.45 -5.39 18.36
C SER A 115 7.91 -5.41 18.35
N TRP A 116 7.33 -6.28 17.53
CA TRP A 116 5.88 -6.46 17.49
C TRP A 116 5.36 -7.07 18.80
N GLU A 117 6.09 -8.01 19.37
CA GLU A 117 5.77 -8.65 20.65
C GLU A 117 5.70 -7.60 21.77
N GLN A 118 6.75 -6.77 21.89
CA GLN A 118 6.78 -5.69 22.87
C GLN A 118 5.63 -4.69 22.64
N ALA A 119 5.34 -4.33 21.39
CA ALA A 119 4.27 -3.40 21.07
C ALA A 119 2.91 -3.94 21.54
N PHE A 120 2.61 -5.21 21.25
CA PHE A 120 1.35 -5.83 21.65
C PHE A 120 1.24 -5.98 23.16
N ASP A 121 2.30 -6.43 23.84
CA ASP A 121 2.29 -6.62 25.30
C ASP A 121 2.06 -5.30 26.03
N GLU A 122 2.78 -4.24 25.63
CA GLU A 122 2.63 -2.92 26.26
C GLU A 122 1.25 -2.30 26.00
N ILE A 123 0.72 -2.41 24.77
CA ILE A 123 -0.63 -1.91 24.44
C ILE A 123 -1.68 -2.68 25.23
N ALA A 124 -1.60 -4.01 25.26
CA ALA A 124 -2.55 -4.86 25.97
C ALA A 124 -2.52 -4.59 27.49
N SER A 125 -1.33 -4.48 28.07
CA SER A 125 -1.15 -4.15 29.49
C SER A 125 -1.77 -2.78 29.82
N LYS A 126 -1.49 -1.76 29.00
CA LYS A 126 -2.03 -0.41 29.22
C LYS A 126 -3.55 -0.35 29.04
N LEU A 127 -4.09 -1.06 28.06
CA LEU A 127 -5.53 -1.14 27.85
C LEU A 127 -6.22 -1.80 29.05
N ARG A 128 -5.70 -2.92 29.57
CA ARG A 128 -6.23 -3.55 30.79
C ARG A 128 -6.22 -2.60 31.97
N GLU A 129 -5.09 -1.94 32.22
CA GLU A 129 -4.96 -0.95 33.32
C GLU A 129 -5.97 0.22 33.22
N ILE A 130 -6.34 0.63 32.00
CA ILE A 130 -7.35 1.67 31.77
C ILE A 130 -8.75 1.11 32.04
N ILE A 131 -9.05 -0.07 31.51
CA ILE A 131 -10.35 -0.73 31.65
C ILE A 131 -10.63 -1.06 33.13
N ASP A 132 -9.64 -1.59 33.85
CA ASP A 132 -9.79 -1.95 35.26
C ASP A 132 -10.08 -0.72 36.15
N ARG A 133 -9.57 0.46 35.77
CA ARG A 133 -9.76 1.70 36.53
C ARG A 133 -11.00 2.51 36.14
N TYR A 134 -11.35 2.51 34.86
CA TYR A 134 -12.34 3.44 34.31
C TYR A 134 -13.48 2.76 33.55
N GLY A 135 -13.45 1.43 33.43
CA GLY A 135 -14.38 0.63 32.63
C GLY A 135 -14.05 0.65 31.13
N ALA A 136 -14.61 -0.33 30.40
CA ALA A 136 -14.40 -0.49 28.97
C ALA A 136 -14.82 0.75 28.16
N GLN A 137 -15.88 1.43 28.58
CA GLN A 137 -16.38 2.65 27.96
C GLN A 137 -15.39 3.83 27.96
N SER A 138 -14.29 3.75 28.70
CA SER A 138 -13.24 4.76 28.65
C SER A 138 -12.35 4.67 27.39
N VAL A 139 -12.48 3.61 26.60
CA VAL A 139 -11.67 3.37 25.38
C VAL A 139 -12.48 3.69 24.13
N VAL A 140 -11.94 4.52 23.24
CA VAL A 140 -12.55 4.89 21.94
C VAL A 140 -11.80 4.21 20.81
N VAL A 141 -12.53 3.55 19.91
CA VAL A 141 -11.95 2.80 18.79
C VAL A 141 -12.28 3.49 17.46
N THR A 142 -11.38 4.37 17.01
CA THR A 142 -11.58 5.14 15.76
C THR A 142 -11.04 4.40 14.52
N ARG A 143 -11.68 4.62 13.35
CA ARG A 143 -11.22 4.09 12.06
C ARG A 143 -11.58 5.02 10.91
N HIS A 144 -10.89 4.81 9.78
CA HIS A 144 -11.13 5.52 8.53
C HIS A 144 -11.30 4.57 7.34
N ASP A 145 -11.76 3.33 7.55
CA ASP A 145 -12.05 2.40 6.45
C ASP A 145 -13.43 1.74 6.53
N ILE A 146 -13.86 1.22 5.38
CA ILE A 146 -15.11 0.49 5.17
C ILE A 146 -15.05 -0.94 5.74
N ARG A 147 -13.87 -1.46 6.10
CA ARG A 147 -13.73 -2.89 6.45
C ARG A 147 -14.27 -3.15 7.86
N MET A 148 -15.26 -4.02 7.95
CA MET A 148 -16.14 -4.26 9.11
C MET A 148 -15.48 -4.82 10.38
N TRP A 149 -14.16 -4.88 10.47
CA TRP A 149 -13.45 -5.58 11.55
C TRP A 149 -13.35 -4.76 12.84
N ASN A 150 -13.30 -3.43 12.78
CA ASN A 150 -13.15 -2.61 13.99
C ASN A 150 -14.37 -2.56 14.93
N PRO A 151 -15.64 -2.51 14.46
CA PRO A 151 -16.77 -2.57 15.39
C PRO A 151 -16.79 -3.89 16.17
N LEU A 152 -16.24 -4.98 15.61
CA LEU A 152 -16.06 -6.23 16.35
C LEU A 152 -15.07 -6.05 17.50
N PHE A 153 -13.98 -5.31 17.32
CA PHE A 153 -13.02 -5.08 18.40
C PHE A 153 -13.65 -4.27 19.55
N GLY A 154 -14.35 -3.17 19.23
CA GLY A 154 -15.07 -2.38 20.25
C GLY A 154 -16.12 -3.22 20.99
N PHE A 155 -16.91 -4.01 20.25
CA PHE A 155 -17.90 -4.92 20.82
C PHE A 155 -17.28 -5.99 21.73
N LEU A 156 -16.19 -6.64 21.30
CA LEU A 156 -15.47 -7.64 22.09
C LEU A 156 -14.84 -7.03 23.35
N LEU A 157 -14.36 -5.80 23.25
CA LEU A 157 -13.82 -5.06 24.39
C LEU A 157 -14.92 -4.60 25.36
N GLY A 158 -16.18 -4.54 24.90
CA GLY A 158 -17.32 -4.04 25.66
C GLY A 158 -17.41 -2.51 25.70
N THR A 159 -16.73 -1.81 24.80
CA THR A 159 -16.84 -0.35 24.70
C THR A 159 -17.91 0.06 23.68
N PRO A 160 -18.79 1.02 24.01
CA PRO A 160 -19.71 1.61 23.05
C PRO A 160 -19.07 2.71 22.18
N ASN A 161 -17.80 3.06 22.42
CA ASN A 161 -17.08 4.17 21.80
C ASN A 161 -15.98 3.71 20.83
#